data_AF-A0A8B5ZHB6-F1
#
_entry.id   AF-A0A8B5ZHB6-F1
#
_cell.length_a   1.000
_cell.length_b   1.000
_cell.length_c   1.000
_cell.angle_alpha   90.00
_cell.angle_beta   90.00
_cell.angle_gamma   90.00
#
_symmetry.space_group_name_H-M   'P 1'
#
loop_
_entity.id
_entity.type
_entity.pdbx_description
1 polymer ?
#
loop_
_entity_poly.entity_id
_entity_poly.type
_entity_poly.pdbx_seq_one_letter_code
_entity_poly.pdbx_strand_id
1 'polypeptide(L)'
;MSYLKREGFIKRDIGQADKLSKILAGDSVYSRQTLAIPEGIAAIYLRNAVELVESLHPSRQLISHLYHEYLNAIVPIRLNEKNLKTVKRAIYKKYRNSKHIVLDHTGVWLSVIRGACYTVLAAFTGCRDGEIRSFNLDSYEEREYANIKIPILKGIDTKPNKGGVKRQKSWVTIPSARKAIELLWESYQFSRDIWIKQATDITHVDEKASYLRDANSLLINFASNRAIRPKAGRGIVSDSLKYFVESCGYAADNADVKEFNQLNPTRHGELKVGDVLVPHPHAFRRTFAVYLVRNKLASLLDLKYQFKHMNVAMTSWYSNQAHVASYFDMMADHELVSEIADEHHHYITDSLYYIYNEAETLAGPEGKRILNLRSNSGSSIYLSREEISQQVKEGRLSIIEHPTGHCTNPSCDRICDMTTCQYKVVTKEKALELDRLREKLKEKFLALTEAKVNQPNILSKIYFEIRSIEKVLDEHQINHQKFTADITVAML
;
A
#
# COMPACT_ATOMS: atom_id res chain seq x y z
N MET A 1 26.53 31.22 5.68
CA MET A 1 26.69 29.84 5.20
C MET A 1 25.36 29.09 5.32
N SER A 2 24.76 28.74 4.19
CA SER A 2 23.54 27.93 4.16
C SER A 2 23.77 26.53 4.76
N TYR A 3 22.72 25.92 5.31
CA TYR A 3 22.74 24.56 5.86
C TYR A 3 23.30 23.55 4.85
N LEU A 4 22.87 23.66 3.58
CA LEU A 4 23.32 22.79 2.48
C LEU A 4 24.82 22.89 2.16
N LYS A 5 25.45 24.06 2.36
CA LYS A 5 26.91 24.19 2.22
C LYS A 5 27.64 23.61 3.43
N ARG A 6 27.04 23.73 4.62
CA ARG A 6 27.58 23.16 5.86
C ARG A 6 27.60 21.63 5.81
N GLU A 7 26.55 21.03 5.24
CA GLU A 7 26.41 19.59 5.01
C GLU A 7 27.11 19.10 3.72
N GLY A 8 27.83 19.97 3.00
CA GLY A 8 28.66 19.59 1.84
C GLY A 8 27.92 19.30 0.52
N PHE A 9 26.59 19.44 0.46
CA PHE A 9 25.82 19.20 -0.77
C PHE A 9 26.08 20.20 -1.89
N ILE A 10 26.53 21.42 -1.55
CA ILE A 10 26.85 22.45 -2.54
C ILE A 10 28.20 23.12 -2.24
N LYS A 11 28.99 23.31 -3.30
CA LYS A 11 30.33 23.93 -3.20
C LYS A 11 30.27 25.47 -3.09
N ARG A 12 29.19 26.11 -3.54
CA ARG A 12 29.02 27.57 -3.57
C ARG A 12 28.11 28.03 -2.42
N ASP A 13 28.46 29.12 -1.73
CA ASP A 13 27.59 29.68 -0.68
C ASP A 13 26.50 30.51 -1.34
N ILE A 14 25.25 30.04 -1.25
CA ILE A 14 24.09 30.71 -1.85
C ILE A 14 23.43 31.66 -0.83
N GLY A 15 24.11 31.97 0.29
CA GLY A 15 23.60 32.93 1.27
C GLY A 15 22.24 32.50 1.83
N GLN A 16 21.17 33.21 1.45
CA GLN A 16 19.78 32.91 1.83
C GLN A 16 19.17 31.74 1.02
N ALA A 17 19.87 30.60 0.97
CA ALA A 17 19.44 29.43 0.22
C ALA A 17 18.04 28.93 0.63
N ASP A 18 17.64 29.11 1.90
CA ASP A 18 16.32 28.71 2.40
C ASP A 18 15.18 29.61 1.92
N LYS A 19 15.47 30.89 1.64
CA LYS A 19 14.50 31.77 0.99
C LYS A 19 14.45 31.49 -0.50
N LEU A 20 15.61 31.25 -1.12
CA LEU A 20 15.67 30.86 -2.53
C LEU A 20 14.94 29.54 -2.77
N SER A 21 15.08 28.54 -1.90
CA SER A 21 14.36 27.26 -2.01
C SER A 21 12.84 27.44 -1.85
N LYS A 22 12.39 28.30 -0.91
CA LYS A 22 10.97 28.65 -0.78
C LYS A 22 10.42 29.38 -2.01
N ILE A 23 11.21 30.27 -2.62
CA ILE A 23 10.82 31.00 -3.84
C ILE A 23 10.80 30.06 -5.05
N LEU A 24 11.81 29.19 -5.19
CA LEU A 24 11.93 28.22 -6.29
C LEU A 24 10.90 27.08 -6.20
N ALA A 25 10.45 26.72 -5.00
CA ALA A 25 9.38 25.75 -4.80
C ALA A 25 8.00 26.26 -5.26
N GLY A 26 7.87 27.56 -5.57
CA GLY A 26 6.62 28.23 -5.90
C GLY A 26 5.62 28.22 -4.73
N ASP A 27 4.50 28.94 -4.87
CA ASP A 27 3.37 28.95 -3.91
C ASP A 27 2.62 27.60 -3.84
N SER A 28 3.27 26.50 -4.21
CA SER A 28 2.75 25.17 -3.95
C SER A 28 2.79 24.95 -2.43
N VAL A 29 1.69 25.33 -1.78
CA VAL A 29 1.37 25.00 -0.39
C VAL A 29 1.79 23.55 -0.19
N TYR A 30 2.75 23.29 0.70
CA TYR A 30 3.17 21.95 1.11
C TYR A 30 1.90 21.15 1.43
N SER A 31 1.42 20.39 0.44
CA SER A 31 0.23 19.59 0.57
C SER A 31 0.63 18.42 1.45
N ARG A 32 0.46 18.57 2.77
CA ARG A 32 0.76 17.51 3.75
C ARG A 32 0.14 16.22 3.23
N GLN A 33 0.95 15.17 3.18
CA GLN A 33 0.46 13.89 2.74
C GLN A 33 -0.69 13.47 3.67
N THR A 34 -1.69 12.81 3.09
CA THR A 34 -2.79 12.22 3.86
C THR A 34 -2.22 11.29 4.94
N LEU A 35 -2.85 11.29 6.11
CA LEU A 35 -2.49 10.40 7.20
C LEU A 35 -2.64 8.91 6.79
N ALA A 36 -1.69 8.06 7.17
CA ALA A 36 -1.85 6.61 7.27
C ALA A 36 -1.96 6.25 8.75
N ILE A 37 -2.95 5.45 9.09
CA ILE A 37 -3.20 5.00 10.47
C ILE A 37 -2.13 3.93 10.80
N PRO A 38 -1.55 3.92 12.01
CA PRO A 38 -0.71 2.82 12.51
C PRO A 38 -1.43 1.48 12.60
N GLU A 39 -0.70 0.38 12.53
CA GLU A 39 -1.24 -0.98 12.45
C GLU A 39 -2.01 -1.40 13.70
N GLY A 40 -1.45 -1.14 14.89
CA GLY A 40 -2.12 -1.40 16.17
C GLY A 40 -3.47 -0.69 16.25
N ILE A 41 -3.47 0.63 16.04
CA ILE A 41 -4.69 1.45 16.02
C ILE A 41 -5.69 0.96 14.96
N ALA A 42 -5.24 0.73 13.73
CA ALA A 42 -6.13 0.32 12.64
C ALA A 42 -6.78 -1.03 12.90
N ALA A 43 -6.03 -2.00 13.44
CA ALA A 43 -6.54 -3.33 13.78
C ALA A 43 -7.67 -3.25 14.81
N ILE A 44 -7.53 -2.39 15.83
CA ILE A 44 -8.56 -2.20 16.87
C ILE A 44 -9.80 -1.53 16.29
N TYR A 45 -9.64 -0.45 15.51
CA TYR A 45 -10.78 0.24 14.91
C TYR A 45 -11.53 -0.65 13.92
N LEU A 46 -10.81 -1.43 13.10
CA LEU A 46 -11.39 -2.38 12.16
C LEU A 46 -12.14 -3.50 12.87
N ARG A 47 -11.54 -4.10 13.91
CA ARG A 47 -12.17 -5.15 14.71
C ARG A 47 -13.47 -4.65 15.35
N ASN A 48 -13.41 -3.54 16.08
CA ASN A 48 -14.58 -2.95 16.74
C ASN A 48 -15.66 -2.55 15.71
N ALA A 49 -15.26 -2.04 14.55
CA ALA A 49 -16.22 -1.68 13.49
C ALA A 49 -16.95 -2.91 12.96
N VAL A 50 -16.23 -4.01 12.68
CA VAL A 50 -16.83 -5.25 12.19
C VAL A 50 -17.71 -5.88 13.27
N GLU A 51 -17.22 -6.03 14.50
CA GLU A 51 -17.99 -6.61 15.61
C GLU A 51 -19.28 -5.82 15.91
N LEU A 52 -19.22 -4.50 15.89
CA LEU A 52 -20.40 -3.65 16.07
C LEU A 52 -21.40 -3.83 14.92
N VAL A 53 -20.92 -3.84 13.67
CA VAL A 53 -21.78 -4.07 12.50
C VAL A 53 -22.46 -5.43 12.59
N GLU A 54 -21.70 -6.49 12.91
CA GLU A 54 -22.24 -7.84 12.96
C GLU A 54 -23.21 -8.06 14.12
N SER A 55 -22.93 -7.50 15.29
CA SER A 55 -23.80 -7.61 16.46
C SER A 55 -25.11 -6.82 16.31
N LEU A 56 -25.07 -5.64 15.67
CA LEU A 56 -26.25 -4.79 15.50
C LEU A 56 -27.07 -5.08 14.23
N HIS A 57 -26.47 -5.72 13.21
CA HIS A 57 -27.14 -6.03 11.95
C HIS A 57 -28.48 -6.78 12.11
N PRO A 58 -28.63 -7.79 12.99
CA PRO A 58 -29.92 -8.45 13.21
C PRO A 58 -31.01 -7.50 13.75
N SER A 59 -30.62 -6.44 14.45
CA SER A 59 -31.53 -5.46 15.07
C SER A 59 -31.77 -4.21 14.23
N ARG A 60 -31.26 -4.15 12.99
CA ARG A 60 -31.26 -2.94 12.15
C ARG A 60 -32.64 -2.29 11.95
N GLN A 61 -33.68 -3.09 11.71
CA GLN A 61 -35.06 -2.60 11.55
C GLN A 61 -35.66 -2.14 12.89
N LEU A 62 -35.37 -2.88 13.95
CA LEU A 62 -35.82 -2.54 15.30
C LEU A 62 -35.24 -1.19 15.75
N ILE A 63 -33.97 -0.91 15.43
CA ILE A 63 -33.34 0.39 15.72
C ILE A 63 -34.18 1.52 15.12
N SER A 64 -34.50 1.43 13.82
CA SER A 64 -35.28 2.47 13.14
C SER A 64 -36.68 2.63 13.74
N HIS A 65 -37.38 1.53 14.00
CA HIS A 65 -38.71 1.54 14.63
C HIS A 65 -38.69 2.24 15.99
N LEU A 66 -37.72 1.90 16.85
CA LEU A 66 -37.61 2.49 18.18
C LEU A 66 -37.26 3.98 18.12
N TYR A 67 -36.39 4.39 17.20
CA TYR A 67 -36.08 5.81 16.99
C TYR A 67 -37.29 6.58 16.47
N HIS A 68 -38.10 6.00 15.59
CA HIS A 68 -39.36 6.60 15.14
C HIS A 68 -40.34 6.81 16.30
N GLU A 69 -40.58 5.79 17.13
CA GLU A 69 -41.45 5.93 18.31
C GLU A 69 -40.89 6.93 19.33
N TYR A 70 -39.58 6.89 19.57
CA TYR A 70 -38.91 7.80 20.49
C TYR A 70 -39.03 9.25 20.04
N LEU A 71 -38.76 9.54 18.76
CA LEU A 71 -38.87 10.88 18.21
C LEU A 71 -40.30 11.41 18.33
N ASN A 72 -41.30 10.61 17.94
CA ASN A 72 -42.72 10.98 18.06
C ASN A 72 -43.13 11.26 19.51
N ALA A 73 -42.61 10.48 20.46
CA ALA A 73 -42.90 10.66 21.88
C ALA A 73 -42.24 11.91 22.49
N ILE A 74 -41.10 12.38 21.97
CA ILE A 74 -40.44 13.60 22.48
C ILE A 74 -40.97 14.89 21.84
N VAL A 75 -41.58 14.84 20.65
CA VAL A 75 -42.13 16.03 19.96
C VAL A 75 -43.05 16.88 20.86
N PRO A 76 -44.05 16.32 21.56
CA PRO A 76 -45.00 17.12 22.32
C PRO A 76 -44.47 17.57 23.69
N ILE A 77 -43.25 17.18 24.07
CA ILE A 77 -42.76 17.33 25.45
C ILE A 77 -41.63 18.36 25.53
N ARG A 78 -41.59 19.14 26.62
CA ARG A 78 -40.42 19.96 26.96
C ARG A 78 -39.22 19.06 27.26
N LEU A 79 -38.16 19.22 26.46
CA LEU A 79 -36.91 18.48 26.62
C LEU A 79 -36.27 18.79 27.99
N ASN A 80 -36.35 17.82 28.90
CA ASN A 80 -35.59 17.80 30.14
C ASN A 80 -35.20 16.34 30.46
N GLU A 81 -34.22 16.15 31.32
CA GLU A 81 -33.65 14.82 31.59
C GLU A 81 -34.69 13.84 32.17
N LYS A 82 -35.60 14.32 33.02
CA LYS A 82 -36.65 13.50 33.65
C LYS A 82 -37.62 12.96 32.60
N ASN A 83 -38.13 13.81 31.72
CA ASN A 83 -39.07 13.44 30.66
C ASN A 83 -38.43 12.46 29.69
N LEU A 84 -37.18 12.70 29.28
CA LEU A 84 -36.44 11.80 28.40
C LEU A 84 -36.26 10.41 29.03
N LYS A 85 -35.91 10.34 30.32
CA LYS A 85 -35.81 9.06 31.04
C LYS A 85 -37.15 8.31 31.09
N THR A 86 -38.25 9.02 31.33
CA THR A 86 -39.60 8.43 31.35
C THR A 86 -39.99 7.84 30.00
N VAL A 87 -39.78 8.59 28.91
CA VAL A 87 -40.06 8.13 27.54
C VAL A 87 -39.23 6.89 27.20
N LYS A 88 -37.92 6.91 27.46
CA LYS A 88 -37.03 5.76 27.23
C LYS A 88 -37.50 4.52 27.99
N ARG A 89 -37.84 4.67 29.29
CA ARG A 89 -38.34 3.56 30.12
C ARG A 89 -39.63 2.97 29.58
N ALA A 90 -40.56 3.81 29.12
CA ALA A 90 -41.82 3.34 28.53
C ALA A 90 -41.58 2.50 27.26
N ILE A 91 -40.69 2.98 26.37
CA ILE A 91 -40.32 2.28 25.14
C ILE A 91 -39.61 0.95 25.45
N TYR A 92 -38.60 0.95 26.33
CA TYR A 92 -37.90 -0.28 26.72
C TYR A 92 -38.81 -1.30 27.42
N LYS A 93 -39.83 -0.84 28.15
CA LYS A 93 -40.85 -1.73 28.75
C LYS A 93 -41.72 -2.39 27.67
N LYS A 94 -42.06 -1.64 26.61
CA LYS A 94 -42.83 -2.14 25.45
C LYS A 94 -42.01 -3.12 24.61
N TYR A 95 -40.70 -2.88 24.46
CA TYR A 95 -39.79 -3.70 23.65
C TYR A 95 -38.70 -4.35 24.51
N ARG A 96 -39.01 -5.48 25.18
CA ARG A 96 -38.10 -6.12 26.15
C ARG A 96 -36.73 -6.53 25.59
N ASN A 97 -36.65 -6.83 24.29
CA ASN A 97 -35.42 -7.25 23.60
C ASN A 97 -34.60 -6.07 23.02
N SER A 98 -34.77 -4.85 23.52
CA SER A 98 -34.12 -3.64 22.96
C SER A 98 -33.07 -2.99 23.87
N LYS A 99 -32.67 -3.66 24.95
CA LYS A 99 -31.75 -3.09 25.96
C LYS A 99 -30.36 -2.72 25.42
N HIS A 100 -29.91 -3.36 24.34
CA HIS A 100 -28.65 -3.05 23.65
C HIS A 100 -28.74 -1.82 22.73
N ILE A 101 -29.96 -1.32 22.46
CA ILE A 101 -30.19 -0.15 21.60
C ILE A 101 -30.27 1.09 22.50
N VAL A 102 -29.34 2.03 22.30
CA VAL A 102 -29.33 3.29 23.06
C VAL A 102 -30.14 4.34 22.29
N LEU A 103 -31.25 4.77 22.89
CA LEU A 103 -32.06 5.87 22.36
C LEU A 103 -31.53 7.19 22.90
N ASP A 104 -31.10 8.09 22.02
CA ASP A 104 -30.67 9.43 22.40
C ASP A 104 -31.25 10.50 21.47
N HIS A 105 -31.57 11.67 22.03
CA HIS A 105 -32.19 12.77 21.26
C HIS A 105 -31.15 13.56 20.44
N THR A 106 -29.87 13.35 20.71
CA THR A 106 -28.74 14.00 20.03
C THR A 106 -28.30 13.24 18.77
N GLY A 107 -28.67 11.97 18.63
CA GLY A 107 -28.25 11.08 17.54
C GLY A 107 -26.77 10.63 17.63
N VAL A 108 -26.13 10.78 18.78
CA VAL A 108 -24.72 10.41 18.99
C VAL A 108 -24.52 8.92 18.83
N TRP A 109 -25.41 8.09 19.40
CA TRP A 109 -25.30 6.64 19.28
C TRP A 109 -25.50 6.16 17.84
N LEU A 110 -26.47 6.72 17.13
CA LEU A 110 -26.62 6.49 15.69
C LEU A 110 -25.38 6.95 14.89
N SER A 111 -24.70 8.00 15.35
CA SER A 111 -23.49 8.50 14.71
C SER A 111 -22.29 7.56 14.93
N VAL A 112 -22.22 6.86 16.06
CA VAL A 112 -21.28 5.74 16.30
C VAL A 112 -21.53 4.60 15.31
N ILE A 113 -22.78 4.16 15.14
CA ILE A 113 -23.13 3.13 14.16
C ILE A 113 -22.71 3.55 12.75
N ARG A 114 -23.01 4.80 12.37
CA ARG A 114 -22.59 5.37 11.08
C ARG A 114 -21.08 5.37 10.92
N GLY A 115 -20.33 5.75 11.97
CA GLY A 115 -18.87 5.75 11.98
C GLY A 115 -18.28 4.35 11.81
N ALA A 116 -18.85 3.34 12.47
CA ALA A 116 -18.47 1.94 12.32
C ALA A 116 -18.73 1.41 10.91
N CYS A 117 -19.96 1.58 10.39
CA CYS A 117 -20.30 1.18 9.02
C CYS A 117 -19.41 1.90 7.98
N TYR A 118 -19.16 3.19 8.17
CA TYR A 118 -18.26 3.95 7.30
C TYR A 118 -16.83 3.41 7.35
N THR A 119 -16.34 3.06 8.55
CA THR A 119 -15.00 2.49 8.73
C THR A 119 -14.87 1.17 7.98
N VAL A 120 -15.84 0.26 8.07
CA VAL A 120 -15.86 -1.00 7.29
C VAL A 120 -15.81 -0.68 5.78
N LEU A 121 -16.70 0.20 5.30
CA LEU A 121 -16.76 0.51 3.87
C LEU A 121 -15.48 1.17 3.37
N ALA A 122 -14.96 2.17 4.08
CA ALA A 122 -13.79 2.94 3.67
C ALA A 122 -12.51 2.11 3.76
N ALA A 123 -12.33 1.34 4.83
CA ALA A 123 -11.10 0.61 5.07
C ALA A 123 -10.98 -0.64 4.21
N PHE A 124 -12.07 -1.34 3.87
CA PHE A 124 -12.00 -2.55 3.03
C PHE A 124 -12.16 -2.30 1.52
N THR A 125 -12.45 -1.07 1.11
CA THR A 125 -12.50 -0.70 -0.32
C THR A 125 -11.42 0.29 -0.72
N GLY A 126 -10.96 1.11 0.22
CA GLY A 126 -10.16 2.31 -0.01
C GLY A 126 -10.87 3.36 -0.88
N CYS A 127 -12.20 3.36 -0.96
CA CYS A 127 -12.98 4.36 -1.68
C CYS A 127 -12.75 5.79 -1.16
N ARG A 128 -12.88 6.79 -2.04
CA ARG A 128 -12.95 8.20 -1.64
C ARG A 128 -14.28 8.47 -0.94
N ASP A 129 -14.31 9.51 -0.11
CA ASP A 129 -15.55 9.95 0.55
C ASP A 129 -16.70 10.20 -0.44
N GLY A 130 -16.40 10.80 -1.61
CA GLY A 130 -17.41 11.01 -2.66
C GLY A 130 -17.91 9.73 -3.33
N GLU A 131 -17.06 8.69 -3.39
CA GLU A 131 -17.40 7.37 -3.95
C GLU A 131 -18.33 6.64 -2.96
N ILE A 132 -18.00 6.63 -1.66
CA ILE A 132 -18.83 6.00 -0.61
C ILE A 132 -20.22 6.66 -0.52
N ARG A 133 -20.31 7.99 -0.68
CA ARG A 133 -21.59 8.72 -0.69
C ARG A 133 -22.51 8.35 -1.84
N SER A 134 -21.95 7.80 -2.91
CA SER A 134 -22.73 7.35 -4.08
C SER A 134 -23.41 5.99 -3.86
N PHE A 135 -23.04 5.27 -2.80
CA PHE A 135 -23.64 3.98 -2.48
C PHE A 135 -25.07 4.15 -1.94
N ASN A 136 -25.86 3.11 -2.16
CA ASN A 136 -27.24 2.90 -1.74
C ASN A 136 -27.43 1.42 -1.36
N LEU A 137 -28.66 1.02 -1.05
CA LEU A 137 -28.98 -0.37 -0.67
C LEU A 137 -28.57 -1.39 -1.76
N ASP A 138 -28.78 -1.05 -3.03
CA ASP A 138 -28.53 -1.93 -4.19
C ASP A 138 -27.06 -1.92 -4.66
N SER A 139 -26.17 -1.26 -3.92
CA SER A 139 -24.77 -1.11 -4.33
C SER A 139 -23.94 -2.36 -4.13
N TYR A 140 -24.41 -3.38 -3.41
CA TYR A 140 -23.69 -4.63 -3.19
C TYR A 140 -24.04 -5.71 -4.22
N GLU A 141 -23.03 -6.36 -4.78
CA GLU A 141 -23.13 -7.49 -5.71
C GLU A 141 -22.11 -8.57 -5.33
N GLU A 142 -22.44 -9.84 -5.52
CA GLU A 142 -21.48 -10.94 -5.48
C GLU A 142 -21.24 -11.45 -6.90
N ARG A 143 -19.98 -11.66 -7.27
CA ARG A 143 -19.60 -12.30 -8.55
C ARG A 143 -18.83 -13.56 -8.28
N GLU A 144 -19.18 -14.61 -9.01
CA GLU A 144 -18.45 -15.88 -8.95
C GLU A 144 -17.34 -15.89 -9.99
N TYR A 145 -16.11 -16.13 -9.52
CA TYR A 145 -14.94 -16.33 -10.36
C TYR A 145 -14.22 -17.58 -9.87
N ALA A 146 -14.07 -18.59 -10.73
CA ALA A 146 -13.39 -19.85 -10.38
C ALA A 146 -13.92 -20.49 -9.08
N ASN A 147 -15.25 -20.57 -8.92
CA ASN A 147 -15.96 -21.09 -7.73
C ASN A 147 -15.72 -20.29 -6.43
N ILE A 148 -15.16 -19.09 -6.53
CA ILE A 148 -14.99 -18.17 -5.40
C ILE A 148 -15.98 -17.02 -5.56
N LYS A 149 -16.80 -16.79 -4.53
CA LYS A 149 -17.72 -15.65 -4.46
C LYS A 149 -16.97 -14.41 -4.02
N ILE A 150 -16.84 -13.44 -4.91
CA ILE A 150 -16.15 -12.18 -4.68
C ILE A 150 -17.20 -11.08 -4.44
N PRO A 151 -17.24 -10.48 -3.24
CA PRO A 151 -18.13 -9.36 -2.95
C PRO A 151 -17.61 -8.07 -3.57
N ILE A 152 -18.51 -7.32 -4.21
CA ILE A 152 -18.22 -6.13 -5.00
C ILE A 152 -19.21 -5.02 -4.62
N LEU A 153 -18.69 -3.80 -4.45
CA LEU A 153 -19.51 -2.60 -4.33
C LEU A 153 -19.52 -1.81 -5.63
N LYS A 154 -20.69 -1.38 -6.05
CA LYS A 154 -20.94 -0.52 -7.21
C LYS A 154 -21.30 0.88 -6.73
N GLY A 155 -20.76 1.88 -7.41
CA GLY A 155 -21.06 3.27 -7.14
C GLY A 155 -20.70 4.14 -8.32
N ILE A 156 -20.70 5.45 -8.09
CA ILE A 156 -20.48 6.47 -9.10
C ILE A 156 -19.18 7.20 -8.79
N ASP A 157 -18.35 7.37 -9.81
CA ASP A 157 -17.18 8.24 -9.77
C ASP A 157 -17.28 9.33 -10.85
N THR A 158 -17.00 10.57 -10.47
CA THR A 158 -17.08 11.76 -11.31
C THR A 158 -15.71 12.38 -11.60
N LYS A 159 -14.70 12.14 -10.75
CA LYS A 159 -13.44 12.90 -10.76
C LYS A 159 -12.49 12.62 -11.93
N PRO A 160 -12.28 11.37 -12.38
CA PRO A 160 -11.32 11.07 -13.46
C PRO A 160 -11.91 11.24 -14.86
N ASN A 161 -13.17 11.64 -15.00
CA ASN A 161 -13.84 11.75 -16.29
C ASN A 161 -13.79 13.20 -16.80
N LYS A 162 -13.32 13.41 -18.04
CA LYS A 162 -13.42 14.72 -18.72
C LYS A 162 -14.87 15.21 -18.65
N GLY A 163 -15.08 16.45 -18.18
CA GLY A 163 -16.40 17.07 -18.05
C GLY A 163 -17.23 16.64 -16.83
N GLY A 164 -16.68 15.88 -15.86
CA GLY A 164 -17.39 15.53 -14.62
C GLY A 164 -18.50 14.48 -14.80
N VAL A 165 -18.51 13.78 -15.94
CA VAL A 165 -19.52 12.76 -16.26
C VAL A 165 -19.49 11.65 -15.22
N LYS A 166 -20.66 11.31 -14.66
CA LYS A 166 -20.84 10.20 -13.72
C LYS A 166 -20.66 8.87 -14.44
N ARG A 167 -19.70 8.04 -14.02
CA ARG A 167 -19.56 6.66 -14.51
C ARG A 167 -19.71 5.67 -13.37
N GLN A 168 -20.39 4.56 -13.65
CA GLN A 168 -20.45 3.44 -12.71
C GLN A 168 -19.07 2.80 -12.60
N LYS A 169 -18.66 2.50 -11.37
CA LYS A 169 -17.42 1.81 -11.04
C LYS A 169 -17.66 0.78 -9.95
N SER A 170 -16.76 -0.19 -9.88
CA SER A 170 -16.80 -1.28 -8.92
C SER A 170 -15.52 -1.40 -8.11
N TRP A 171 -15.67 -1.80 -6.84
CA TRP A 171 -14.60 -2.04 -5.88
C TRP A 171 -14.77 -3.42 -5.24
N VAL A 172 -13.70 -4.19 -5.16
CA VAL A 172 -13.68 -5.45 -4.42
C VAL A 172 -13.66 -5.14 -2.92
N THR A 173 -14.37 -5.93 -2.12
CA THR A 173 -14.51 -5.69 -0.66
C THR A 173 -14.57 -7.03 0.12
N ILE A 174 -15.09 -6.99 1.35
CA ILE A 174 -15.39 -8.16 2.19
C ILE A 174 -16.92 -8.34 2.38
N PRO A 175 -17.40 -9.54 2.76
CA PRO A 175 -18.84 -9.78 2.98
C PRO A 175 -19.47 -8.88 4.05
N SER A 176 -18.71 -8.47 5.09
CA SER A 176 -19.20 -7.57 6.13
C SER A 176 -19.62 -6.19 5.59
N ALA A 177 -19.17 -5.81 4.40
CA ALA A 177 -19.62 -4.58 3.73
C ALA A 177 -21.11 -4.62 3.39
N ARG A 178 -21.67 -5.80 3.06
CA ARG A 178 -23.11 -5.98 2.86
C ARG A 178 -23.88 -5.64 4.12
N LYS A 179 -23.48 -6.25 5.24
CA LYS A 179 -24.07 -6.00 6.55
C LYS A 179 -23.96 -4.53 6.94
N ALA A 180 -22.83 -3.88 6.65
CA ALA A 180 -22.64 -2.46 6.92
C ALA A 180 -23.62 -1.57 6.12
N ILE A 181 -23.85 -1.87 4.83
CA ILE A 181 -24.83 -1.16 3.99
C ILE A 181 -26.24 -1.37 4.52
N GLU A 182 -26.65 -2.62 4.74
CA GLU A 182 -28.00 -2.95 5.21
C GLU A 182 -28.27 -2.33 6.59
N LEU A 183 -27.32 -2.45 7.53
CA LEU A 183 -27.43 -1.84 8.86
C LEU A 183 -27.55 -0.32 8.77
N LEU A 184 -26.68 0.34 8.00
CA LEU A 184 -26.69 1.79 7.89
C LEU A 184 -27.93 2.32 7.17
N TRP A 185 -28.40 1.60 6.15
CA TRP A 185 -29.61 1.95 5.42
C TRP A 185 -30.86 1.81 6.29
N GLU A 186 -31.07 0.61 6.84
CA GLU A 186 -32.31 0.25 7.53
C GLU A 186 -32.42 0.91 8.90
N SER A 187 -31.32 1.09 9.65
CA SER A 187 -31.35 1.78 10.95
C SER A 187 -31.73 3.26 10.86
N TYR A 188 -31.53 3.87 9.69
CA TYR A 188 -31.87 5.26 9.40
C TYR A 188 -33.18 5.41 8.61
N GLN A 189 -33.95 4.33 8.40
CA GLN A 189 -35.17 4.37 7.60
C GLN A 189 -36.18 5.42 8.12
N PHE A 190 -36.37 5.53 9.44
CA PHE A 190 -37.24 6.55 10.05
C PHE A 190 -36.87 7.98 9.61
N SER A 191 -35.57 8.24 9.46
CA SER A 191 -35.04 9.54 9.08
C SER A 191 -35.27 9.80 7.59
N ARG A 192 -35.12 8.75 6.75
CA ARG A 192 -35.48 8.82 5.32
C ARG A 192 -36.96 9.12 5.13
N ASP A 193 -37.82 8.45 5.88
CA ASP A 193 -39.28 8.64 5.77
C ASP A 193 -39.68 10.08 6.12
N ILE A 194 -39.07 10.66 7.17
CA ILE A 194 -39.28 12.08 7.53
C ILE A 194 -38.84 12.99 6.38
N TRP A 195 -37.70 12.71 5.76
CA TRP A 195 -37.17 13.53 4.68
C TRP A 195 -37.96 13.42 3.38
N ILE A 196 -38.44 12.23 3.04
CA ILE A 196 -39.31 12.00 1.87
C ILE A 196 -40.61 12.79 2.06
N LYS A 197 -41.18 12.80 3.26
CA LYS A 197 -42.34 13.63 3.61
C LYS A 197 -42.02 15.13 3.49
N GLN A 198 -40.88 15.59 3.98
CA GLN A 198 -40.48 16.99 3.80
C GLN A 198 -40.28 17.36 2.32
N ALA A 199 -39.79 16.43 1.50
CA ALA A 199 -39.60 16.65 0.08
C ALA A 199 -40.92 16.78 -0.70
N THR A 200 -42.04 16.24 -0.20
CA THR A 200 -43.35 16.45 -0.83
C THR A 200 -43.85 17.88 -0.68
N ASP A 201 -43.42 18.58 0.37
CA ASP A 201 -43.82 19.96 0.67
C ASP A 201 -42.99 21.00 -0.11
N ILE A 202 -41.90 20.56 -0.78
CA ILE A 202 -41.05 21.42 -1.59
C ILE A 202 -41.67 21.64 -2.97
N THR A 203 -41.90 22.91 -3.32
CA THR A 203 -42.49 23.31 -4.59
C THR A 203 -41.49 23.34 -5.75
N HIS A 204 -40.22 23.70 -5.50
CA HIS A 204 -39.20 23.80 -6.54
C HIS A 204 -38.70 22.42 -7.01
N VAL A 205 -38.82 22.14 -8.31
CA VAL A 205 -38.56 20.81 -8.90
C VAL A 205 -37.12 20.34 -8.67
N ASP A 206 -36.12 21.20 -8.90
CA ASP A 206 -34.71 20.80 -8.72
C ASP A 206 -34.33 20.62 -7.25
N GLU A 207 -34.96 21.38 -6.36
CA GLU A 207 -34.71 21.29 -4.92
C GLU A 207 -35.30 19.99 -4.38
N LYS A 208 -36.52 19.67 -4.81
CA LYS A 208 -37.18 18.38 -4.54
C LYS A 208 -36.35 17.21 -5.07
N ALA A 209 -35.85 17.30 -6.30
CA ALA A 209 -35.00 16.27 -6.90
C ALA A 209 -33.67 16.09 -6.16
N SER A 210 -33.07 17.18 -5.67
CA SER A 210 -31.86 17.12 -4.82
C SER A 210 -32.15 16.45 -3.48
N TYR A 211 -33.28 16.79 -2.84
CA TYR A 211 -33.72 16.18 -1.58
C TYR A 211 -33.93 14.67 -1.70
N LEU A 212 -34.64 14.24 -2.75
CA LEU A 212 -34.87 12.81 -3.00
C LEU A 212 -33.57 12.06 -3.29
N ARG A 213 -32.60 12.71 -3.96
CA ARG A 213 -31.26 12.14 -4.19
C ARG A 213 -30.50 11.96 -2.88
N ASP A 214 -30.51 12.96 -2.00
CA ASP A 214 -29.84 12.88 -0.70
C ASP A 214 -30.53 11.84 0.22
N ALA A 215 -31.86 11.76 0.18
CA ALA A 215 -32.63 10.72 0.86
C ALA A 215 -32.40 9.31 0.30
N ASN A 216 -31.83 9.18 -0.91
CA ASN A 216 -31.42 7.91 -1.51
C ASN A 216 -29.92 7.61 -1.30
N SER A 217 -29.17 8.47 -0.62
CA SER A 217 -27.74 8.23 -0.30
C SER A 217 -27.62 7.37 0.95
N LEU A 218 -26.60 6.51 1.04
CA LEU A 218 -26.33 5.73 2.26
C LEU A 218 -26.09 6.62 3.50
N LEU A 219 -25.43 7.77 3.32
CA LEU A 219 -24.97 8.63 4.42
C LEU A 219 -25.93 9.78 4.66
N ILE A 220 -26.96 9.51 5.47
CA ILE A 220 -27.96 10.51 5.86
C ILE A 220 -27.77 11.05 7.28
N ASN A 221 -28.24 12.28 7.47
CA ASN A 221 -28.29 12.98 8.74
C ASN A 221 -29.42 12.44 9.61
N PHE A 222 -29.27 12.61 10.93
CA PHE A 222 -30.33 12.36 11.88
C PHE A 222 -31.42 13.44 11.78
N ALA A 223 -32.64 13.05 11.40
CA ALA A 223 -33.79 13.94 11.36
C ALA A 223 -34.30 14.27 12.78
N SER A 224 -33.71 15.28 13.41
CA SER A 224 -34.30 15.92 14.59
C SER A 224 -35.26 17.01 14.16
N ASN A 225 -36.38 17.20 14.88
CA ASN A 225 -37.36 18.27 14.61
C ASN A 225 -36.81 19.70 14.69
N ARG A 226 -35.55 19.87 15.10
CA ARG A 226 -34.83 21.16 15.11
C ARG A 226 -33.67 21.22 14.11
N ALA A 227 -33.39 20.14 13.39
CA ALA A 227 -32.30 20.08 12.43
C ALA A 227 -32.69 20.83 11.15
N ILE A 228 -31.98 21.93 10.91
CA ILE A 228 -32.14 22.80 9.75
C ILE A 228 -31.51 22.11 8.54
N ARG A 229 -32.37 21.67 7.61
CA ARG A 229 -32.07 21.14 6.25
C ARG A 229 -31.30 19.81 6.19
N PRO A 230 -31.55 18.95 5.18
CA PRO A 230 -30.69 17.82 4.89
C PRO A 230 -29.35 18.39 4.48
N LYS A 231 -28.31 17.92 5.14
CA LYS A 231 -26.97 17.93 4.57
C LYS A 231 -26.54 16.48 4.54
N ALA A 232 -26.21 15.96 3.36
CA ALA A 232 -25.19 14.93 3.24
C ALA A 232 -23.86 15.68 3.11
N GLY A 233 -22.90 15.44 4.00
CA GLY A 233 -21.67 16.25 3.99
C GLY A 233 -20.53 15.69 4.81
N ARG A 234 -19.33 16.25 4.61
CA ARG A 234 -18.08 15.81 5.27
C ARG A 234 -18.17 15.91 6.79
N GLY A 235 -18.72 17.00 7.33
CA GLY A 235 -18.80 17.22 8.78
C GLY A 235 -19.48 16.06 9.52
N ILE A 236 -20.56 15.53 8.95
CA ILE A 236 -21.37 14.44 9.53
C ILE A 236 -20.58 13.13 9.64
N VAL A 237 -19.73 12.86 8.64
CA VAL A 237 -18.87 11.68 8.65
C VAL A 237 -17.71 11.88 9.61
N SER A 238 -17.10 13.07 9.64
CA SER A 238 -16.02 13.40 10.57
C SER A 238 -16.46 13.27 12.03
N ASP A 239 -17.63 13.80 12.38
CA ASP A 239 -18.19 13.69 13.73
C ASP A 239 -18.53 12.23 14.06
N SER A 240 -19.14 11.49 13.12
CA SER A 240 -19.39 10.06 13.28
C SER A 240 -18.13 9.25 13.54
N LEU A 241 -17.06 9.51 12.80
CA LEU A 241 -15.78 8.84 12.98
C LEU A 241 -15.17 9.17 14.34
N LYS A 242 -15.26 10.43 14.77
CA LYS A 242 -14.83 10.86 16.11
C LYS A 242 -15.57 10.07 17.20
N TYR A 243 -16.90 10.09 17.20
CA TYR A 243 -17.68 9.36 18.20
C TYR A 243 -17.43 7.86 18.18
N PHE A 244 -17.28 7.27 16.99
CA PHE A 244 -16.98 5.84 16.86
C PHE A 244 -15.60 5.50 17.45
N VAL A 245 -14.58 6.27 17.11
CA VAL A 245 -13.22 6.05 17.61
C VAL A 245 -13.15 6.27 19.13
N GLU A 246 -13.81 7.30 19.66
CA GLU A 246 -13.93 7.50 21.12
C GLU A 246 -14.64 6.31 21.79
N SER A 247 -15.65 5.74 21.15
CA SER A 247 -16.35 4.54 21.67
C SER A 247 -15.50 3.28 21.68
N CYS A 248 -14.43 3.22 20.87
CA CYS A 248 -13.47 2.11 20.91
C CYS A 248 -12.60 2.12 22.17
N GLY A 249 -12.46 3.28 22.83
CA GLY A 249 -11.72 3.42 24.09
C GLY A 249 -10.22 3.15 23.98
N TYR A 250 -9.64 3.23 22.78
CA TYR A 250 -8.21 2.98 22.57
C TYR A 250 -7.42 4.28 22.49
N ALA A 251 -6.34 4.35 23.27
CA ALA A 251 -5.41 5.46 23.29
C ALA A 251 -4.04 4.98 22.80
N ALA A 252 -3.37 5.78 21.99
CA ALA A 252 -2.12 5.40 21.33
C ALA A 252 -1.01 5.08 22.34
N ASP A 253 -0.29 3.98 22.12
CA ASP A 253 0.87 3.60 22.91
C ASP A 253 2.20 4.10 22.29
N ASN A 254 3.34 3.74 22.90
CA ASN A 254 4.66 4.13 22.38
C ASN A 254 4.96 3.53 21.00
N ALA A 255 4.50 2.31 20.73
CA ALA A 255 4.72 1.62 19.46
C ALA A 255 3.89 2.29 18.34
N ASP A 256 2.62 2.61 18.63
CA ASP A 256 1.74 3.34 17.73
C ASP A 256 2.31 4.71 17.35
N VAL A 257 2.84 5.46 18.32
CA VAL A 257 3.45 6.77 18.06
C VAL A 257 4.71 6.64 17.20
N LYS A 258 5.55 5.63 17.47
CA LYS A 258 6.76 5.37 16.67
C LYS A 258 6.38 5.03 15.22
N GLU A 259 5.43 4.13 15.04
CA GLU A 259 4.94 3.74 13.71
C GLU A 259 4.23 4.92 13.02
N PHE A 260 3.42 5.70 13.74
CA PHE A 260 2.77 6.90 13.20
C PHE A 260 3.79 7.86 12.60
N ASN A 261 4.88 8.14 13.32
CA ASN A 261 5.92 9.05 12.88
C ASN A 261 6.66 8.52 11.65
N GLN A 262 6.84 7.20 11.57
CA GLN A 262 7.47 6.53 10.43
C GLN A 262 6.58 6.52 9.18
N LEU A 263 5.28 6.22 9.34
CA LEU A 263 4.30 6.23 8.27
C LEU A 263 3.94 7.66 7.83
N ASN A 264 4.09 8.65 8.70
CA ASN A 264 3.69 10.03 8.44
C ASN A 264 4.82 11.04 8.72
N PRO A 265 5.92 11.04 7.95
CA PRO A 265 7.05 11.94 8.20
C PRO A 265 6.68 13.43 8.21
N THR A 266 5.72 13.83 7.38
CA THR A 266 5.23 15.23 7.32
C THR A 266 4.39 15.67 8.53
N ARG A 267 4.04 14.72 9.41
CA ARG A 267 3.20 14.90 10.59
C ARG A 267 3.91 14.44 11.87
N HIS A 268 5.23 14.34 11.83
CA HIS A 268 6.03 13.83 12.93
C HIS A 268 5.73 14.61 14.23
N GLY A 269 5.37 13.88 15.30
CA GLY A 269 5.03 14.45 16.61
C GLY A 269 3.60 14.99 16.74
N GLU A 270 2.73 14.85 15.72
CA GLU A 270 1.31 15.21 15.82
C GLU A 270 0.53 14.27 16.77
N LEU A 271 0.91 12.98 16.85
CA LEU A 271 0.31 11.99 17.75
C LEU A 271 1.17 11.79 19.00
N LYS A 272 0.58 11.88 20.18
CA LYS A 272 1.25 11.58 21.46
C LYS A 272 0.67 10.34 22.12
N VAL A 273 1.43 9.79 23.05
CA VAL A 273 1.01 8.66 23.87
C VAL A 273 -0.19 9.09 24.72
N GLY A 274 -1.24 8.28 24.73
CA GLY A 274 -2.51 8.60 25.38
C GLY A 274 -3.52 9.35 24.51
N ASP A 275 -3.13 9.82 23.31
CA ASP A 275 -4.05 10.47 22.38
C ASP A 275 -4.93 9.44 21.65
N VAL A 276 -6.16 9.86 21.33
CA VAL A 276 -7.07 9.09 20.48
C VAL A 276 -6.95 9.60 19.05
N LEU A 277 -6.47 8.75 18.13
CA LEU A 277 -6.26 9.13 16.74
C LEU A 277 -7.59 9.12 15.97
N VAL A 278 -8.13 10.30 15.66
CA VAL A 278 -9.35 10.44 14.84
C VAL A 278 -9.00 10.52 13.35
N PRO A 279 -9.33 9.49 12.53
CA PRO A 279 -9.00 9.49 11.12
C PRO A 279 -10.00 10.36 10.32
N HIS A 280 -9.47 11.10 9.35
CA HIS A 280 -10.31 11.68 8.29
C HIS A 280 -10.60 10.61 7.22
N PRO A 281 -11.75 10.64 6.51
CA PRO A 281 -12.07 9.72 5.41
C PRO A 281 -10.95 9.26 4.47
N HIS A 282 -10.08 10.19 4.03
CA HIS A 282 -8.99 9.87 3.12
C HIS A 282 -7.85 9.08 3.78
N ALA A 283 -7.77 9.06 5.11
CA ALA A 283 -6.80 8.28 5.85
C ALA A 283 -7.01 6.77 5.65
N PHE A 284 -8.27 6.30 5.59
CA PHE A 284 -8.58 4.90 5.29
C PHE A 284 -8.06 4.48 3.92
N ARG A 285 -8.22 5.32 2.89
CA ARG A 285 -7.70 5.05 1.54
C ARG A 285 -6.18 4.94 1.53
N ARG A 286 -5.47 5.81 2.26
CA ARG A 286 -4.01 5.71 2.34
C ARG A 286 -3.57 4.48 3.13
N THR A 287 -4.20 4.24 4.29
CA THR A 287 -3.93 3.08 5.16
C THR A 287 -4.11 1.77 4.37
N PHE A 288 -5.20 1.65 3.60
CA PHE A 288 -5.44 0.51 2.71
C PHE A 288 -4.27 0.27 1.73
N ALA A 289 -3.77 1.32 1.08
CA ALA A 289 -2.66 1.20 0.14
C ALA A 289 -1.33 0.84 0.83
N VAL A 290 -1.04 1.47 1.97
CA VAL A 290 0.18 1.21 2.74
C VAL A 290 0.21 -0.25 3.20
N TYR A 291 -0.90 -0.78 3.73
CA TYR A 291 -0.90 -2.11 4.33
C TYR A 291 -0.82 -3.21 3.28
N LEU A 292 -1.53 -3.04 2.16
CA LEU A 292 -1.47 -4.01 1.07
C LEU A 292 -0.07 -4.09 0.44
N VAL A 293 0.64 -2.97 0.34
CA VAL A 293 2.02 -2.97 -0.18
C VAL A 293 3.02 -3.44 0.87
N ARG A 294 2.92 -2.97 2.13
CA ARG A 294 3.80 -3.35 3.25
C ARG A 294 3.81 -4.87 3.46
N ASN A 295 2.62 -5.48 3.43
CA ASN A 295 2.43 -6.91 3.66
C ASN A 295 2.48 -7.75 2.37
N LYS A 296 2.87 -7.17 1.22
CA LYS A 296 2.93 -7.84 -0.09
C LYS A 296 1.63 -8.56 -0.51
N LEU A 297 0.47 -8.07 -0.05
CA LEU A 297 -0.84 -8.64 -0.36
C LEU A 297 -1.40 -8.17 -1.71
N ALA A 298 -0.87 -7.06 -2.26
CA ALA A 298 -1.25 -6.57 -3.58
C ALA A 298 -0.11 -5.81 -4.26
N SER A 299 -0.10 -5.81 -5.59
CA SER A 299 0.81 -4.99 -6.37
C SER A 299 0.30 -3.56 -6.53
N LEU A 300 1.17 -2.63 -6.94
CA LEU A 300 0.77 -1.27 -7.30
C LEU A 300 -0.21 -1.23 -8.49
N LEU A 301 -0.18 -2.23 -9.38
CA LEU A 301 -1.13 -2.34 -10.47
C LEU A 301 -2.53 -2.68 -9.94
N ASP A 302 -2.63 -3.64 -9.02
CA ASP A 302 -3.89 -4.03 -8.39
C ASP A 302 -4.53 -2.84 -7.66
N LEU A 303 -3.71 -2.11 -6.90
CA LEU A 303 -4.14 -0.88 -6.25
C LEU A 303 -4.57 0.20 -7.25
N LYS A 304 -3.88 0.36 -8.39
CA LYS A 304 -4.32 1.28 -9.46
C LYS A 304 -5.71 0.90 -9.98
N TYR A 305 -5.98 -0.39 -10.16
CA TYR A 305 -7.30 -0.87 -10.59
C TYR A 305 -8.36 -0.72 -9.51
N GLN A 306 -8.05 -0.97 -8.24
CA GLN A 306 -8.98 -0.75 -7.13
C GLN A 306 -9.32 0.74 -6.98
N PHE A 307 -8.32 1.61 -7.06
CA PHE A 307 -8.46 3.07 -6.90
C PHE A 307 -8.90 3.83 -8.14
N LYS A 308 -8.91 3.15 -9.29
CA LYS A 308 -9.28 3.72 -10.60
C LYS A 308 -8.40 4.91 -10.97
N HIS A 309 -7.12 4.83 -10.63
CA HIS A 309 -6.13 5.85 -10.93
C HIS A 309 -5.70 5.79 -12.40
N MET A 310 -5.43 6.96 -12.99
CA MET A 310 -5.00 7.04 -14.39
C MET A 310 -3.59 6.47 -14.59
N ASN A 311 -2.68 6.75 -13.66
CA ASN A 311 -1.29 6.30 -13.71
C ASN A 311 -0.87 5.59 -12.42
N VAL A 312 0.20 4.79 -12.51
CA VAL A 312 0.76 4.07 -11.35
C VAL A 312 1.46 5.03 -10.39
N ALA A 313 2.04 6.14 -10.89
CA ALA A 313 2.67 7.17 -10.06
C ALA A 313 1.71 7.76 -9.01
N MET A 314 0.45 8.01 -9.37
CA MET A 314 -0.59 8.44 -8.43
C MET A 314 -0.83 7.39 -7.34
N THR A 315 -0.79 6.09 -7.66
CA THR A 315 -0.96 5.02 -6.69
C THR A 315 0.27 4.86 -5.79
N SER A 316 1.47 5.00 -6.36
CA SER A 316 2.73 5.00 -5.61
C SER A 316 2.74 6.09 -4.52
N TRP A 317 2.17 7.26 -4.80
CA TRP A 317 1.99 8.31 -3.79
C TRP A 317 1.15 7.88 -2.57
N TYR A 318 0.19 6.97 -2.71
CA TYR A 318 -0.60 6.47 -1.57
C TYR A 318 0.12 5.39 -0.76
N SER A 319 1.00 4.61 -1.39
CA SER A 319 1.79 3.56 -0.75
C SER A 319 3.14 4.06 -0.21
N ASN A 320 3.39 5.36 -0.26
CA ASN A 320 4.63 5.93 0.24
C ASN A 320 4.84 5.54 1.72
N GLN A 321 6.08 5.19 2.04
CA GLN A 321 6.56 4.62 3.31
C GLN A 321 6.18 3.16 3.59
N ALA A 322 5.42 2.48 2.72
CA ALA A 322 5.11 1.05 2.90
C ALA A 322 6.35 0.15 2.81
N HIS A 323 7.24 0.39 1.82
CA HIS A 323 8.49 -0.36 1.67
C HIS A 323 9.45 -0.11 2.83
N VAL A 324 9.51 1.13 3.31
CA VAL A 324 10.32 1.50 4.47
C VAL A 324 9.79 0.78 5.72
N ALA A 325 8.47 0.80 5.94
CA ALA A 325 7.84 0.04 7.04
C ALA A 325 8.17 -1.45 6.97
N SER A 326 7.97 -2.09 5.82
CA SER A 326 8.30 -3.52 5.61
C SER A 326 9.77 -3.84 5.90
N TYR A 327 10.70 -2.96 5.51
CA TYR A 327 12.11 -3.13 5.81
C TYR A 327 12.39 -3.05 7.32
N PHE A 328 11.78 -2.09 8.02
CA PHE A 328 11.91 -2.00 9.48
C PHE A 328 11.26 -3.18 10.22
N ASP A 329 10.16 -3.73 9.71
CA ASP A 329 9.55 -4.95 10.27
C ASP A 329 10.52 -6.12 10.17
N MET A 330 11.14 -6.30 9.00
CA MET A 330 12.19 -7.31 8.80
C MET A 330 13.38 -7.07 9.75
N MET A 331 13.82 -5.82 9.95
CA MET A 331 14.92 -5.53 10.87
C MET A 331 14.57 -5.71 12.34
N ALA A 332 13.28 -5.58 12.71
CA ALA A 332 12.82 -5.82 14.07
C ALA A 332 12.78 -7.33 14.40
N ASP A 333 12.61 -8.16 13.37
CA ASP A 333 12.71 -9.62 13.48
C ASP A 333 14.19 -10.06 13.49
N HIS A 334 14.78 -10.03 14.68
CA HIS A 334 16.18 -10.41 14.88
C HIS A 334 16.47 -11.88 14.53
N GLU A 335 15.49 -12.77 14.67
CA GLU A 335 15.62 -14.18 14.33
C GLU A 335 15.71 -14.35 12.81
N LEU A 336 14.77 -13.77 12.06
CA LEU A 336 14.79 -13.78 10.61
C LEU A 336 16.06 -13.14 10.03
N VAL A 337 16.52 -12.02 10.61
CA VAL A 337 17.78 -11.38 10.18
C VAL A 337 18.98 -12.30 10.43
N SER A 338 19.00 -13.01 11.56
CA SER A 338 20.05 -14.00 11.85
C SER A 338 20.02 -15.15 10.85
N GLU A 339 18.83 -15.72 10.58
CA GLU A 339 18.67 -16.80 9.61
C GLU A 339 19.15 -16.40 8.21
N ILE A 340 18.80 -15.20 7.74
CA ILE A 340 19.27 -14.68 6.45
C ILE A 340 20.79 -14.53 6.44
N ALA A 341 21.38 -14.04 7.54
CA ALA A 341 22.83 -13.89 7.64
C ALA A 341 23.54 -15.25 7.65
N ASP A 342 22.98 -16.25 8.34
CA ASP A 342 23.52 -17.61 8.43
C ASP A 342 23.41 -18.34 7.08
N GLU A 343 22.26 -18.26 6.40
CA GLU A 343 22.06 -18.83 5.06
C GLU A 343 22.96 -18.15 4.02
N HIS A 344 23.09 -16.82 4.07
CA HIS A 344 24.02 -16.10 3.21
C HIS A 344 25.48 -16.51 3.46
N HIS A 345 25.86 -16.71 4.72
CA HIS A 345 27.18 -17.20 5.10
C HIS A 345 27.44 -18.62 4.57
N HIS A 346 26.45 -19.51 4.68
CA HIS A 346 26.52 -20.86 4.12
C HIS A 346 26.63 -20.84 2.59
N TYR A 347 25.79 -20.08 1.91
CA TYR A 347 25.83 -19.92 0.46
C TYR A 347 27.20 -19.40 -0.03
N ILE A 348 27.77 -18.38 0.62
CA ILE A 348 29.11 -17.88 0.28
C ILE A 348 30.16 -18.96 0.50
N THR A 349 30.10 -19.65 1.63
CA THR A 349 31.06 -20.70 1.98
C THR A 349 31.02 -21.84 0.95
N ASP A 350 29.84 -22.30 0.56
CA ASP A 350 29.64 -23.36 -0.43
C ASP A 350 30.11 -22.93 -1.82
N SER A 351 29.76 -21.71 -2.24
CA SER A 351 30.19 -21.14 -3.51
C SER A 351 31.71 -21.03 -3.60
N LEU A 352 32.36 -20.55 -2.53
CA LEU A 352 33.82 -20.47 -2.45
C LEU A 352 34.45 -21.86 -2.43
N TYR A 353 33.91 -22.79 -1.65
CA TYR A 353 34.44 -24.16 -1.58
C TYR A 353 34.39 -24.83 -2.96
N TYR A 354 33.26 -24.72 -3.66
CA TYR A 354 33.12 -25.19 -5.04
C TYR A 354 34.15 -24.53 -5.97
N ILE A 355 34.25 -23.18 -5.94
CA ILE A 355 35.16 -22.42 -6.81
C ILE A 355 36.64 -22.67 -6.51
N TYR A 356 37.03 -22.96 -5.27
CA TYR A 356 38.44 -23.17 -4.91
C TYR A 356 38.87 -24.63 -4.93
N ASN A 357 37.94 -25.59 -4.79
CA ASN A 357 38.28 -27.01 -4.69
C ASN A 357 37.63 -27.91 -5.76
N GLU A 358 36.34 -27.77 -6.06
CA GLU A 358 35.58 -28.78 -6.82
C GLU A 358 35.38 -28.44 -8.31
N ALA A 359 35.31 -27.14 -8.66
CA ALA A 359 34.98 -26.71 -10.01
C ALA A 359 35.98 -27.24 -11.05
N GLU A 360 35.52 -28.07 -12.00
CA GLU A 360 36.35 -28.67 -13.05
C GLU A 360 36.97 -27.61 -13.97
N THR A 361 36.18 -26.59 -14.31
CA THR A 361 36.57 -25.51 -15.21
C THR A 361 36.08 -24.18 -14.64
N LEU A 362 36.91 -23.15 -14.78
CA LEU A 362 36.64 -21.79 -14.33
C LEU A 362 37.09 -20.81 -15.42
N ALA A 363 36.20 -19.89 -15.79
CA ALA A 363 36.51 -18.83 -16.73
C ALA A 363 36.72 -17.49 -16.01
N GLY A 364 37.32 -16.54 -16.72
CA GLY A 364 37.69 -15.22 -16.19
C GLY A 364 39.12 -15.17 -15.64
N PRO A 365 39.69 -13.96 -15.43
CA PRO A 365 41.09 -13.82 -15.06
C PRO A 365 41.40 -14.46 -13.70
N GLU A 366 40.52 -14.27 -12.71
CA GLU A 366 40.67 -14.88 -11.39
C GLU A 366 40.42 -16.38 -11.42
N GLY A 367 39.46 -16.85 -12.22
CA GLY A 367 39.21 -18.28 -12.42
C GLY A 367 40.44 -19.02 -12.95
N LYS A 368 41.14 -18.43 -13.92
CA LYS A 368 42.41 -18.96 -14.44
C LYS A 368 43.52 -18.95 -13.39
N ARG A 369 43.61 -17.90 -12.57
CA ARG A 369 44.57 -17.83 -11.46
C ARG A 369 44.35 -18.97 -10.47
N ILE A 370 43.09 -19.22 -10.10
CA ILE A 370 42.68 -20.30 -9.19
C ILE A 370 43.01 -21.67 -9.78
N LEU A 371 42.70 -21.93 -11.06
CA LEU A 371 43.05 -23.19 -11.71
C LEU A 371 44.57 -23.43 -11.76
N ASN A 372 45.35 -22.41 -12.12
CA ASN A 372 46.81 -22.50 -12.14
C ASN A 372 47.39 -22.80 -10.74
N LEU A 373 46.81 -22.20 -9.70
CA LEU A 373 47.18 -22.49 -8.31
C LEU A 373 46.96 -23.96 -7.97
N ARG A 374 45.80 -24.53 -8.32
CA ARG A 374 45.49 -25.95 -8.11
C ARG A 374 46.46 -26.88 -8.84
N SER A 375 46.83 -26.55 -10.08
CA SER A 375 47.78 -27.35 -10.86
C SER A 375 49.17 -27.39 -10.23
N ASN A 376 49.58 -26.30 -9.55
CA ASN A 376 50.88 -26.21 -8.89
C ASN A 376 50.92 -26.87 -7.51
N SER A 377 49.81 -26.85 -6.76
CA SER A 377 49.72 -27.41 -5.40
C SER A 377 49.37 -28.90 -5.35
N GLY A 378 48.95 -29.50 -6.47
CA GLY A 378 48.66 -30.94 -6.58
C GLY A 378 47.43 -31.43 -5.79
N SER A 379 46.69 -30.53 -5.13
CA SER A 379 45.46 -30.78 -4.38
C SER A 379 44.68 -29.47 -4.10
N SER A 380 43.47 -29.60 -3.54
CA SER A 380 42.53 -28.52 -3.18
C SER A 380 43.20 -27.34 -2.46
N ILE A 381 42.83 -26.10 -2.82
CA ILE A 381 43.46 -24.89 -2.26
C ILE A 381 43.13 -24.72 -0.78
N TYR A 382 41.90 -25.05 -0.37
CA TYR A 382 41.48 -25.08 1.03
C TYR A 382 41.21 -26.51 1.48
N LEU A 383 41.58 -26.82 2.72
CA LEU A 383 41.52 -28.18 3.27
C LEU A 383 40.11 -28.56 3.72
N SER A 384 39.32 -27.59 4.18
CA SER A 384 37.95 -27.85 4.64
C SER A 384 37.00 -26.68 4.42
N ARG A 385 35.70 -26.98 4.45
CA ARG A 385 34.62 -25.98 4.39
C ARG A 385 34.67 -25.04 5.59
N GLU A 386 35.05 -25.55 6.76
CA GLU A 386 35.15 -24.80 8.02
C GLU A 386 36.23 -23.72 7.95
N GLU A 387 37.34 -24.01 7.27
CA GLU A 387 38.42 -23.04 7.05
C GLU A 387 37.93 -21.84 6.22
N ILE A 388 37.22 -22.10 5.12
CA ILE A 388 36.62 -21.04 4.29
C ILE A 388 35.58 -20.27 5.09
N SER A 389 34.71 -20.97 5.83
CA SER A 389 33.70 -20.37 6.70
C SER A 389 34.33 -19.38 7.69
N GLN A 390 35.44 -19.76 8.32
CA GLN A 390 36.15 -18.86 9.24
C GLN A 390 36.76 -17.65 8.51
N GLN A 391 37.38 -17.85 7.35
CA GLN A 391 37.97 -16.75 6.58
C GLN A 391 36.93 -15.77 6.02
N VAL A 392 35.72 -16.24 5.72
CA VAL A 392 34.58 -15.40 5.35
C VAL A 392 34.11 -14.57 6.54
N LYS A 393 33.98 -15.17 7.75
CA LYS A 393 33.61 -14.45 8.98
C LYS A 393 34.63 -13.37 9.33
N GLU A 394 35.91 -13.65 9.11
CA GLU A 394 37.01 -12.70 9.33
C GLU A 394 37.13 -11.65 8.20
N GLY A 395 36.33 -11.74 7.13
CA GLY A 395 36.32 -10.81 6.00
C GLY A 395 37.54 -10.91 5.08
N ARG A 396 38.33 -11.98 5.18
CA ARG A 396 39.51 -12.21 4.31
C ARG A 396 39.11 -12.74 2.93
N LEU A 397 38.04 -13.53 2.89
CA LEU A 397 37.42 -14.00 1.66
C LEU A 397 36.05 -13.36 1.49
N SER A 398 35.75 -12.96 0.27
CA SER A 398 34.44 -12.47 -0.12
C SER A 398 34.09 -13.02 -1.48
N ILE A 399 32.84 -13.39 -1.68
CA ILE A 399 32.31 -13.70 -3.00
C ILE A 399 30.91 -13.12 -3.13
N ILE A 400 30.62 -12.57 -4.30
CA ILE A 400 29.31 -12.02 -4.62
C ILE A 400 28.94 -12.48 -6.01
N GLU A 401 27.73 -13.00 -6.12
CA GLU A 401 27.15 -13.34 -7.41
C GLU A 401 26.66 -12.08 -8.13
N HIS A 402 27.17 -11.87 -9.34
CA HIS A 402 26.69 -10.92 -10.32
C HIS A 402 25.97 -11.65 -11.47
N PRO A 403 25.11 -10.95 -12.23
CA PRO A 403 24.46 -11.54 -13.40
C PRO A 403 25.43 -12.17 -14.42
N THR A 404 26.67 -11.66 -14.49
CA THR A 404 27.69 -12.09 -15.46
C THR A 404 28.78 -13.01 -14.89
N GLY A 405 28.70 -13.40 -13.62
CA GLY A 405 29.70 -14.24 -12.93
C GLY A 405 29.81 -13.92 -11.44
N HIS A 406 30.85 -14.41 -10.77
CA HIS A 406 31.16 -14.12 -9.37
C HIS A 406 32.34 -13.14 -9.25
N CYS A 407 32.27 -12.23 -8.27
CA CYS A 407 33.32 -11.27 -7.93
C CYS A 407 33.94 -11.63 -6.59
N THR A 408 35.27 -11.74 -6.53
CA THR A 408 36.01 -12.06 -5.29
C THR A 408 36.55 -10.84 -4.54
N ASN A 409 36.34 -9.62 -5.05
CA ASN A 409 36.92 -8.41 -4.48
C ASN A 409 36.09 -7.86 -3.29
N PRO A 410 36.65 -7.82 -2.06
CA PRO A 410 35.93 -7.32 -0.89
C PRO A 410 35.71 -5.81 -0.93
N SER A 411 36.63 -5.06 -1.54
CA SER A 411 36.69 -3.59 -1.53
C SER A 411 36.10 -2.94 -2.79
N CYS A 412 35.40 -3.71 -3.64
CA CYS A 412 34.76 -3.16 -4.83
C CYS A 412 33.41 -2.51 -4.48
N ASP A 413 33.10 -1.37 -5.08
CA ASP A 413 31.77 -0.73 -5.01
C ASP A 413 30.67 -1.52 -5.74
N ARG A 414 31.04 -2.58 -6.48
CA ARG A 414 30.16 -3.58 -7.13
C ARG A 414 29.18 -3.00 -8.16
N ILE A 415 29.40 -1.79 -8.66
CA ILE A 415 28.66 -1.19 -9.78
C ILE A 415 29.49 -1.39 -11.07
N CYS A 416 29.57 -2.63 -11.57
CA CYS A 416 30.32 -2.92 -12.80
C CYS A 416 29.73 -4.10 -13.60
N ASP A 417 29.92 -4.09 -14.93
CA ASP A 417 29.45 -5.14 -15.85
C ASP A 417 30.40 -6.37 -15.89
N MET A 418 31.51 -6.29 -15.15
CA MET A 418 32.57 -7.31 -14.98
C MET A 418 33.21 -7.87 -16.26
N THR A 419 32.91 -7.36 -17.46
CA THR A 419 33.43 -7.87 -18.73
C THR A 419 34.96 -7.92 -18.79
N THR A 420 35.63 -6.96 -18.14
CA THR A 420 37.10 -6.86 -18.07
C THR A 420 37.66 -6.95 -16.64
N CYS A 421 36.85 -7.33 -15.66
CA CYS A 421 37.28 -7.33 -14.26
C CYS A 421 38.30 -8.45 -13.97
N GLN A 422 39.38 -8.10 -13.27
CA GLN A 422 40.42 -9.06 -12.87
C GLN A 422 39.92 -10.08 -11.85
N TYR A 423 39.02 -9.67 -10.95
CA TYR A 423 38.45 -10.50 -9.87
C TYR A 423 37.24 -11.33 -10.32
N LYS A 424 36.99 -11.43 -11.62
CA LYS A 424 35.87 -12.19 -12.19
C LYS A 424 36.20 -13.68 -12.24
N VAL A 425 35.29 -14.47 -11.70
CA VAL A 425 35.24 -15.93 -11.83
C VAL A 425 33.90 -16.31 -12.44
N VAL A 426 33.88 -17.22 -13.40
CA VAL A 426 32.63 -17.79 -13.92
C VAL A 426 32.71 -19.31 -13.80
N THR A 427 31.67 -19.89 -13.21
CA THR A 427 31.49 -21.35 -13.10
C THR A 427 30.81 -21.89 -14.34
N LYS A 428 30.94 -23.21 -14.59
CA LYS A 428 30.32 -23.87 -15.73
C LYS A 428 28.79 -23.73 -15.73
N GLU A 429 28.16 -23.85 -14.56
CA GLU A 429 26.72 -23.64 -14.41
C GLU A 429 26.30 -22.24 -14.83
N LYS A 430 27.03 -21.21 -14.36
CA LYS A 430 26.77 -19.83 -14.73
C LYS A 430 27.00 -19.57 -16.22
N ALA A 431 28.00 -20.21 -16.82
CA ALA A 431 28.25 -20.13 -18.25
C ALA A 431 27.05 -20.65 -19.08
N LEU A 432 26.38 -21.73 -18.63
CA LEU A 432 25.17 -22.24 -19.28
C LEU A 432 23.98 -21.27 -19.17
N GLU A 433 23.83 -20.57 -18.04
CA GLU A 433 22.82 -19.50 -17.90
C GLU A 433 23.11 -18.34 -18.85
N LEU A 434 24.39 -17.97 -19.00
CA LEU A 434 24.81 -16.89 -19.89
C LEU A 434 24.58 -17.22 -21.36
N ASP A 435 24.61 -18.49 -21.77
CA ASP A 435 24.29 -18.86 -23.16
C ASP A 435 22.82 -18.55 -23.49
N ARG A 436 21.89 -18.78 -22.55
CA ARG A 436 20.48 -18.37 -22.72
C ARG A 436 20.33 -16.85 -22.83
N LEU A 437 21.11 -16.10 -22.05
CA LEU A 437 21.12 -14.64 -22.13
C LEU A 437 21.68 -14.16 -23.47
N ARG A 438 22.74 -14.81 -23.95
CA ARG A 438 23.39 -14.52 -25.23
C ARG A 438 22.43 -14.67 -26.41
N GLU A 439 21.61 -15.72 -26.45
CA GLU A 439 20.61 -15.88 -27.52
C GLU A 439 19.57 -14.75 -27.51
N LYS A 440 19.08 -14.35 -26.33
CA LYS A 440 18.18 -13.18 -26.20
C LYS A 440 18.85 -11.87 -26.64
N LEU A 441 20.14 -11.70 -26.35
CA LEU A 441 20.90 -10.52 -26.79
C LEU A 441 21.07 -10.49 -28.31
N LYS A 442 21.27 -11.64 -28.96
CA LYS A 442 21.30 -11.75 -30.43
C LYS A 442 19.97 -11.37 -31.06
N GLU A 443 18.86 -11.94 -30.57
CA GLU A 443 17.52 -11.59 -31.04
C GLU A 443 17.26 -10.09 -30.94
N LYS A 444 17.61 -9.49 -29.78
CA LYS A 444 17.49 -8.05 -29.55
C LYS A 444 18.37 -7.25 -30.50
N PHE A 445 19.61 -7.67 -30.75
CA PHE A 445 20.52 -6.99 -31.67
C PHE A 445 19.97 -7.01 -33.10
N LEU A 446 19.49 -8.16 -33.57
CA LEU A 446 18.91 -8.33 -34.90
C LEU A 446 17.64 -7.47 -35.06
N ALA A 447 16.74 -7.49 -34.08
CA ALA A 447 15.52 -6.69 -34.10
C ALA A 447 15.82 -5.17 -34.15
N LEU A 448 16.83 -4.70 -33.40
CA LEU A 448 17.25 -3.29 -33.44
C LEU A 448 17.86 -2.90 -34.79
N THR A 449 18.61 -3.83 -35.40
CA THR A 449 19.24 -3.62 -36.71
C THR A 449 18.18 -3.58 -37.82
N GLU A 450 17.20 -4.48 -37.78
CA GLU A 450 16.07 -4.51 -38.72
C GLU A 450 15.19 -3.26 -38.60
N ALA A 451 14.93 -2.80 -37.37
CA ALA A 451 14.20 -1.57 -37.09
C ALA A 451 14.98 -0.28 -37.42
N LYS A 452 16.22 -0.38 -37.91
CA LYS A 452 17.10 0.75 -38.27
C LYS A 452 17.24 1.79 -37.14
N VAL A 453 17.34 1.32 -35.91
CA VAL A 453 17.49 2.21 -34.74
C VAL A 453 18.90 2.83 -34.76
N ASN A 454 18.97 4.15 -34.97
CA ASN A 454 20.24 4.88 -35.02
C ASN A 454 20.82 5.17 -33.62
N GLN A 455 21.21 4.12 -32.89
CA GLN A 455 21.90 4.20 -31.61
C GLN A 455 23.14 3.30 -31.57
N PRO A 456 24.26 3.76 -32.17
CA PRO A 456 25.50 2.98 -32.29
C PRO A 456 26.08 2.50 -30.95
N ASN A 457 25.95 3.31 -29.89
CA ASN A 457 26.43 2.98 -28.54
C ASN A 457 25.70 1.78 -27.93
N ILE A 458 24.41 1.61 -28.21
CA ILE A 458 23.64 0.48 -27.67
C ILE A 458 23.99 -0.80 -28.43
N LEU A 459 24.07 -0.72 -29.76
CA LEU A 459 24.44 -1.86 -30.60
C LEU A 459 25.84 -2.36 -30.27
N SER A 460 26.83 -1.46 -30.16
CA SER A 460 28.19 -1.81 -29.77
C SER A 460 28.25 -2.43 -28.37
N LYS A 461 27.52 -1.89 -27.38
CA LYS A 461 27.45 -2.49 -26.04
C LYS A 461 26.92 -3.92 -26.09
N ILE A 462 25.79 -4.15 -26.76
CA ILE A 462 25.18 -5.50 -26.90
C ILE A 462 26.16 -6.45 -27.61
N TYR A 463 26.83 -5.98 -28.65
CA TYR A 463 27.82 -6.77 -29.37
C TYR A 463 28.99 -7.19 -28.46
N PHE A 464 29.59 -6.26 -27.71
CA PHE A 464 30.70 -6.58 -26.81
C PHE A 464 30.27 -7.49 -25.65
N GLU A 465 29.03 -7.38 -25.17
CA GLU A 465 28.46 -8.32 -24.20
C GLU A 465 28.36 -9.74 -24.78
N ILE A 466 27.82 -9.88 -26.00
CA ILE A 466 27.76 -11.19 -26.69
C ILE A 466 29.17 -11.78 -26.81
N ARG A 467 30.14 -11.00 -27.27
CA ARG A 467 31.55 -11.45 -27.41
C ARG A 467 32.19 -11.81 -26.08
N SER A 468 31.87 -11.08 -25.01
CA SER A 468 32.35 -11.40 -23.66
C SER A 468 31.78 -12.73 -23.17
N ILE A 469 30.54 -13.08 -23.51
CA ILE A 469 29.94 -14.37 -23.15
C ILE A 469 30.56 -15.49 -23.99
N GLU A 470 30.74 -15.28 -25.29
CA GLU A 470 31.42 -16.26 -26.18
C GLU A 470 32.81 -16.63 -25.68
N LYS A 471 33.58 -15.64 -25.20
CA LYS A 471 34.89 -15.89 -24.60
C LYS A 471 34.80 -16.79 -23.36
N VAL A 472 33.79 -16.61 -22.52
CA VAL A 472 33.56 -17.46 -21.34
C VAL A 472 33.17 -18.88 -21.77
N LEU A 473 32.33 -19.02 -22.79
CA LEU A 473 31.93 -20.33 -23.33
C LEU A 473 33.12 -21.08 -23.95
N ASP A 474 33.99 -20.37 -24.69
CA ASP A 474 35.25 -20.90 -25.23
C ASP A 474 36.16 -21.41 -24.09
N GLU A 475 36.30 -20.64 -23.00
CA GLU A 475 37.11 -21.03 -21.83
C GLU A 475 36.57 -22.27 -21.11
N HIS A 476 35.26 -22.52 -21.14
CA HIS A 476 34.63 -23.74 -20.61
C HIS A 476 34.50 -24.88 -21.65
N GLN A 477 34.99 -24.70 -22.87
CA GLN A 477 34.85 -25.67 -23.98
C GLN A 477 33.38 -26.03 -24.30
N ILE A 478 32.47 -25.05 -24.16
CA ILE A 478 31.05 -25.22 -24.48
C ILE A 478 30.83 -24.86 -25.95
N ASN A 479 30.28 -25.81 -26.72
CA ASN A 479 30.00 -25.63 -28.14
C ASN A 479 28.98 -24.52 -28.37
N HIS A 480 29.34 -23.51 -29.17
CA HIS A 480 28.46 -22.42 -29.54
C HIS A 480 28.80 -21.86 -30.92
N GLN A 481 27.82 -21.28 -31.62
CA GLN A 481 28.02 -20.66 -32.94
C GLN A 481 28.44 -19.20 -32.80
N LYS A 482 29.66 -18.82 -33.21
CA LYS A 482 30.16 -17.44 -33.10
C LYS A 482 29.26 -16.43 -33.81
N PHE A 483 28.88 -15.37 -33.11
CA PHE A 483 28.07 -14.29 -33.65
C PHE A 483 28.92 -13.33 -34.48
N THR A 484 28.62 -13.23 -35.77
CA THR A 484 29.26 -12.30 -36.71
C THR A 484 28.28 -11.25 -37.16
N ALA A 485 28.56 -9.97 -36.88
CA ALA A 485 27.80 -8.82 -37.36
C ALA A 485 28.79 -7.70 -37.70
N ASP A 486 28.58 -6.99 -38.81
CA ASP A 486 29.42 -5.86 -39.23
C ASP A 486 29.13 -4.64 -38.35
N ILE A 487 30.08 -4.31 -37.47
CA ILE A 487 29.99 -3.17 -36.53
C ILE A 487 30.45 -1.87 -37.21
N THR A 488 31.07 -1.94 -38.39
CA THR A 488 31.53 -0.78 -39.17
C THR A 488 30.40 0.18 -39.53
N VAL A 489 29.15 -0.30 -39.60
CA VAL A 489 27.96 0.53 -39.83
C VAL A 489 27.47 1.22 -38.54
N ALA A 490 27.91 0.78 -37.36
CA ALA A 490 27.47 1.26 -36.05
C ALA A 490 28.56 2.02 -35.27
N MET A 491 29.66 2.44 -35.90
CA MET A 491 30.69 3.31 -35.30
C MET A 491 30.87 4.64 -36.04
N LEU A 492 30.07 4.89 -37.10
CA LEU A 492 29.81 6.20 -37.69
C LEU A 492 28.46 6.71 -37.17
#